data_AF-A0A2M8BC76-F1
#
_entry.id   AF-A0A2M8BC76-F1
#
_cell.length_a   1.000
_cell.length_b   1.000
_cell.length_c   1.000
_cell.angle_alpha   90.00
_cell.angle_beta   90.00
_cell.angle_gamma   90.00
#
_symmetry.space_group_name_H-M   'P 1'
#
loop_
_entity.id
_entity.type
_entity.pdbx_description
1 polymer ?
#
loop_
_entity_poly.entity_id
_entity_poly.type
_entity_poly.pdbx_seq_one_letter_code
_entity_poly.pdbx_strand_id
1 'polypeptide(L)'
;MKRNLILVTALLAVFALFSLSACKSDAEKFIGYMEEMAEIIDSNKDDCDKMGDALAGFADDNAEDMKALQKKLKDLPEDEQKAMREKYEDRMEKAQEKMDGLGKCATNEKIGKAMEKLF
;
A
#
# COMPACT_ATOMS: atom_id res chain seq x y z
N MET A 1 -51.05 -5.11 -3.89
CA MET A 1 -49.89 -4.81 -4.77
C MET A 1 -48.86 -3.82 -4.17
N LYS A 2 -49.23 -2.88 -3.27
CA LYS A 2 -48.27 -1.94 -2.65
C LYS A 2 -47.33 -2.53 -1.58
N ARG A 3 -47.69 -3.67 -0.97
CA ARG A 3 -46.89 -4.34 0.09
C ARG A 3 -45.66 -5.09 -0.45
N ASN A 4 -45.68 -5.52 -1.71
CA ASN A 4 -44.57 -6.27 -2.31
C ASN A 4 -43.47 -5.36 -2.87
N LEU A 5 -43.74 -4.06 -3.03
CA LEU A 5 -42.78 -3.08 -3.55
C LEU A 5 -41.78 -2.61 -2.47
N ILE A 6 -42.20 -2.60 -1.19
CA ILE A 6 -41.40 -2.14 -0.05
C ILE A 6 -40.34 -3.18 0.36
N LEU A 7 -40.65 -4.48 0.22
CA LEU A 7 -39.71 -5.57 0.54
C LEU A 7 -38.54 -5.67 -0.43
N VAL A 8 -38.73 -5.29 -1.70
CA VAL A 8 -37.67 -5.33 -2.73
C VAL A 8 -36.71 -4.14 -2.60
N THR A 9 -37.19 -2.98 -2.15
CA THR A 9 -36.34 -1.79 -1.94
C THR A 9 -35.43 -1.90 -0.71
N ALA A 10 -35.86 -2.62 0.32
CA ALA A 10 -35.04 -2.84 1.52
C ALA A 10 -33.85 -3.80 1.30
N LEU A 11 -33.96 -4.76 0.36
CA LEU A 11 -32.88 -5.72 0.09
C LEU A 11 -31.70 -5.12 -0.71
N LEU A 12 -31.96 -4.12 -1.55
CA LEU A 12 -30.91 -3.48 -2.37
C LEU A 12 -30.00 -2.55 -1.54
N ALA A 13 -30.49 -1.99 -0.43
CA ALA A 13 -29.69 -1.13 0.44
C ALA A 13 -28.63 -1.90 1.26
N VAL A 14 -28.86 -3.20 1.53
CA VAL A 14 -27.94 -4.02 2.35
C VAL A 14 -26.71 -4.46 1.55
N PHE A 15 -26.81 -4.63 0.23
CA PHE A 15 -25.69 -5.08 -0.60
C PHE A 15 -24.62 -4.00 -0.82
N ALA A 16 -24.99 -2.71 -0.77
CA ALA A 16 -24.06 -1.60 -0.93
C ALA A 16 -23.08 -1.42 0.24
N LEU A 17 -23.42 -1.93 1.44
CA LEU A 17 -22.56 -1.79 2.63
C LEU A 17 -21.42 -2.83 2.69
N PHE A 18 -21.55 -3.96 1.97
CA PHE A 18 -20.51 -5.00 1.98
C PHE A 18 -19.31 -4.68 1.06
N SER A 19 -19.49 -3.79 0.08
CA SER A 19 -18.41 -3.39 -0.84
C SER A 19 -17.35 -2.50 -0.17
N LEU A 20 -17.73 -1.73 0.87
CA LEU A 20 -16.82 -0.78 1.53
C LEU A 20 -15.81 -1.41 2.50
N SER A 21 -16.01 -2.66 2.91
CA SER A 21 -15.11 -3.33 3.87
C SER A 21 -13.84 -3.91 3.23
N ALA A 22 -13.88 -4.29 1.94
CA ALA A 22 -12.74 -4.93 1.28
C ALA A 22 -11.65 -3.92 0.90
N CYS A 23 -12.00 -2.70 0.46
CA CYS A 23 -11.00 -1.68 0.12
C CYS A 23 -10.20 -1.19 1.34
N LYS A 24 -10.79 -1.24 2.54
CA LYS A 24 -10.10 -0.85 3.78
C LYS A 24 -8.92 -1.77 4.11
N SER A 25 -9.06 -3.08 3.92
CA SER A 25 -7.97 -4.02 4.19
C SER A 25 -6.83 -3.89 3.18
N ASP A 26 -7.16 -3.64 1.90
CA ASP A 26 -6.17 -3.54 0.83
C ASP A 26 -5.30 -2.28 1.01
N ALA A 27 -5.90 -1.15 1.34
CA ALA A 27 -5.17 0.08 1.64
C ALA A 27 -4.29 -0.06 2.90
N GLU A 28 -4.84 -0.65 3.97
CA GLU A 28 -4.09 -0.89 5.21
C GLU A 28 -2.86 -1.78 4.96
N LYS A 29 -3.03 -2.83 4.16
CA LYS A 29 -1.95 -3.75 3.80
C LYS A 29 -0.87 -3.07 2.96
N PHE A 30 -1.27 -2.27 1.97
CA PHE A 30 -0.33 -1.52 1.14
C PHE A 30 0.49 -0.52 1.97
N ILE A 31 -0.15 0.21 2.90
CA ILE A 31 0.58 1.11 3.81
C ILE A 31 1.53 0.32 4.72
N GLY A 32 1.12 -0.85 5.22
CA GLY A 32 2.01 -1.73 5.98
C GLY A 32 3.27 -2.12 5.21
N TYR A 33 3.15 -2.43 3.91
CA TYR A 33 4.32 -2.70 3.06
C TYR A 33 5.24 -1.48 2.89
N MET A 34 4.68 -0.28 2.74
CA MET A 34 5.47 0.94 2.66
C MET A 34 6.23 1.22 3.97
N GLU A 35 5.61 0.95 5.12
CA GLU A 35 6.24 1.10 6.43
C GLU A 35 7.35 0.06 6.66
N GLU A 36 7.13 -1.19 6.26
CA GLU A 36 8.14 -2.24 6.38
C GLU A 36 9.36 -1.96 5.50
N MET A 37 9.14 -1.53 4.25
CA MET A 37 10.22 -1.07 3.37
C MET A 37 10.98 0.10 3.98
N ALA A 38 10.27 1.09 4.54
CA ALA A 38 10.87 2.22 5.22
C ALA A 38 11.71 1.80 6.44
N GLU A 39 11.26 0.82 7.22
CA GLU A 39 12.00 0.26 8.35
C GLU A 39 13.27 -0.47 7.90
N ILE A 40 13.21 -1.23 6.79
CA ILE A 40 14.40 -1.86 6.19
C ILE A 40 15.44 -0.80 5.80
N ILE A 41 14.99 0.30 5.20
CA ILE A 41 15.87 1.40 4.79
C ILE A 41 16.50 2.06 6.02
N ASP A 42 15.71 2.46 7.02
CA ASP A 42 16.24 3.14 8.20
C ASP A 42 17.23 2.24 9.00
N SER A 43 16.90 0.96 9.12
CA SER A 43 17.74 -0.03 9.82
C SER A 43 19.07 -0.33 9.12
N ASN A 44 19.18 -0.06 7.82
CA ASN A 44 20.36 -0.38 7.02
C ASN A 44 20.94 0.85 6.29
N LYS A 45 20.57 2.08 6.69
CA LYS A 45 20.95 3.34 6.01
C LYS A 45 22.45 3.64 5.92
N ASP A 46 23.27 2.92 6.66
CA ASP A 46 24.73 3.06 6.64
C ASP A 46 25.44 1.81 6.04
N ASP A 47 24.68 0.81 5.58
CA ASP A 47 25.17 -0.40 4.89
C ASP A 47 24.30 -0.68 3.65
N CYS A 48 24.70 -0.10 2.52
CA CYS A 48 23.95 -0.17 1.28
C CYS A 48 23.84 -1.59 0.70
N ASP A 49 24.84 -2.44 0.93
CA ASP A 49 24.80 -3.82 0.44
C ASP A 49 23.79 -4.65 1.24
N LYS A 50 23.80 -4.48 2.57
CA LYS A 50 22.82 -5.13 3.44
C LYS A 50 21.41 -4.59 3.21
N MET A 51 21.25 -3.29 2.98
CA MET A 51 19.97 -2.70 2.57
C MET A 51 19.48 -3.33 1.27
N GLY A 52 20.35 -3.44 0.26
CA GLY A 52 20.01 -4.07 -1.02
C GLY A 52 19.59 -5.53 -0.88
N ASP A 53 20.29 -6.32 -0.07
CA ASP A 53 19.93 -7.72 0.18
C ASP A 53 18.60 -7.85 0.93
N ALA A 54 18.35 -6.98 1.92
CA ALA A 54 17.10 -6.98 2.67
C ALA A 54 15.90 -6.54 1.81
N LEU A 55 16.06 -5.48 1.01
CA LEU A 55 15.05 -5.04 0.06
C LEU A 55 14.79 -6.08 -1.04
N ALA A 56 15.81 -6.80 -1.49
CA ALA A 56 15.65 -7.87 -2.46
C ALA A 56 14.80 -9.03 -1.88
N GLY A 57 15.08 -9.45 -0.64
CA GLY A 57 14.25 -10.45 0.05
C GLY A 57 12.82 -9.99 0.23
N PHE A 58 12.63 -8.75 0.69
CA PHE A 58 11.30 -8.16 0.82
C PHE A 58 10.55 -8.10 -0.52
N ALA A 59 11.25 -7.75 -1.61
CA ALA A 59 10.66 -7.72 -2.95
C ALA A 59 10.29 -9.11 -3.46
N ASP A 60 11.13 -10.12 -3.23
CA ASP A 60 10.84 -11.50 -3.64
C ASP A 60 9.57 -12.05 -2.95
N ASP A 61 9.33 -11.65 -1.70
CA ASP A 61 8.15 -12.07 -0.93
C ASP A 61 6.88 -11.25 -1.24
N ASN A 62 7.01 -9.96 -1.55
CA ASN A 62 5.87 -9.03 -1.52
C ASN A 62 5.59 -8.29 -2.84
N ALA A 63 6.48 -8.30 -3.83
CA ALA A 63 6.35 -7.44 -5.02
C ALA A 63 5.06 -7.69 -5.83
N GLU A 64 4.66 -8.95 -6.00
CA GLU A 64 3.43 -9.27 -6.76
C GLU A 64 2.18 -8.73 -6.07
N ASP A 65 2.08 -8.91 -4.75
CA ASP A 65 0.93 -8.43 -3.98
C ASP A 65 0.93 -6.90 -3.89
N MET A 66 2.10 -6.27 -3.68
CA MET A 66 2.24 -4.81 -3.73
C MET A 66 1.78 -4.24 -5.06
N LYS A 67 2.19 -4.82 -6.19
CA LYS A 67 1.76 -4.38 -7.53
C LYS A 67 0.26 -4.56 -7.74
N ALA A 68 -0.30 -5.68 -7.27
CA ALA A 68 -1.73 -5.92 -7.34
C ALA A 68 -2.53 -4.91 -6.50
N LEU A 69 -2.09 -4.63 -5.28
CA LEU A 69 -2.69 -3.62 -4.39
C LEU A 69 -2.56 -2.23 -4.99
N GLN A 70 -1.38 -1.83 -5.47
CA GLN A 70 -1.16 -0.53 -6.09
C GLN A 70 -2.12 -0.30 -7.27
N LYS A 71 -2.29 -1.31 -8.12
CA LYS A 71 -3.25 -1.24 -9.24
C LYS A 71 -4.68 -1.05 -8.74
N LYS A 72 -5.13 -1.88 -7.80
CA LYS A 72 -6.47 -1.78 -7.20
C LYS A 72 -6.72 -0.41 -6.58
N LEU A 73 -5.76 0.11 -5.82
CA LEU A 73 -5.88 1.39 -5.13
C LEU A 73 -5.87 2.57 -6.10
N LYS A 74 -5.14 2.46 -7.22
CA LYS A 74 -5.12 3.46 -8.29
C LYS A 74 -6.45 3.53 -9.04
N ASP A 75 -7.16 2.42 -9.13
CA ASP A 75 -8.46 2.33 -9.80
C ASP A 75 -9.64 2.80 -8.91
N LEU A 76 -9.37 3.20 -7.65
CA LEU A 76 -10.40 3.73 -6.76
C LEU A 76 -10.92 5.11 -7.23
N PRO A 77 -12.19 5.44 -6.92
CA PRO A 77 -12.72 6.80 -7.09
C PRO A 77 -11.85 7.87 -6.42
N GLU A 78 -11.83 9.08 -6.97
CA GLU A 78 -10.98 10.17 -6.47
C GLU A 78 -11.27 10.55 -5.01
N ASP A 79 -12.55 10.51 -4.61
CA ASP A 79 -13.00 10.76 -3.24
C ASP A 79 -12.51 9.67 -2.27
N GLU A 80 -12.50 8.41 -2.69
CA GLU A 80 -11.92 7.32 -1.91
C GLU A 80 -10.40 7.42 -1.80
N GLN A 81 -9.71 7.78 -2.90
CA GLN A 81 -8.27 8.02 -2.85
C GLN A 81 -7.92 9.20 -1.94
N LYS A 82 -8.72 10.27 -1.95
CA LYS A 82 -8.53 11.41 -1.04
C LYS A 82 -8.75 11.00 0.41
N ALA A 83 -9.84 10.28 0.71
CA ALA A 83 -10.12 9.78 2.06
C ALA A 83 -9.01 8.84 2.57
N MET A 84 -8.43 8.02 1.69
CA MET A 84 -7.27 7.20 2.03
C MET A 84 -6.02 8.04 2.33
N ARG A 85 -5.70 9.02 1.48
CA ARG A 85 -4.55 9.91 1.71
C ARG A 85 -4.66 10.61 3.05
N GLU A 86 -5.81 11.22 3.35
CA GLU A 86 -6.06 11.88 4.64
C GLU A 86 -5.98 10.90 5.83
N LYS A 87 -6.49 9.67 5.66
CA LYS A 87 -6.47 8.67 6.73
C LYS A 87 -5.05 8.19 7.07
N TYR A 88 -4.18 8.07 6.08
CA TYR A 88 -2.85 7.47 6.24
C TYR A 88 -1.69 8.47 6.10
N GLU A 89 -1.98 9.77 6.00
CA GLU A 89 -1.01 10.85 5.84
C GLU A 89 0.15 10.73 6.83
N ASP A 90 -0.14 10.74 8.13
CA ASP A 90 0.86 10.62 9.20
C ASP A 90 1.77 9.39 9.07
N ARG A 91 1.25 8.28 8.56
CA ARG A 91 2.01 7.03 8.38
C ARG A 91 2.89 7.11 7.14
N MET A 92 2.36 7.66 6.05
CA MET A 92 3.13 7.89 4.84
C MET A 92 4.25 8.90 5.06
N GLU A 93 4.00 9.98 5.81
CA GLU A 93 5.04 10.97 6.16
C GLU A 93 6.18 10.31 6.96
N LYS A 94 5.84 9.54 8.01
CA LYS A 94 6.85 8.80 8.80
C LYS A 94 7.63 7.78 7.96
N ALA A 95 6.96 7.07 7.06
CA ALA A 95 7.62 6.15 6.15
C ALA A 95 8.55 6.91 5.19
N GLN A 96 8.12 8.08 4.69
CA GLN A 96 8.91 8.92 3.80
C GLN A 96 10.17 9.46 4.49
N GLU A 97 10.08 9.94 5.72
CA GLU A 97 11.25 10.40 6.50
C GLU A 97 12.32 9.30 6.63
N LYS A 98 11.89 8.06 6.83
CA LYS A 98 12.81 6.90 6.88
C LYS A 98 13.40 6.55 5.52
N MET A 99 12.64 6.78 4.44
CA MET A 99 13.12 6.53 3.08
C MET A 99 14.26 7.47 2.65
N ASP A 100 14.51 8.59 3.35
CA ASP A 100 15.66 9.47 3.08
C ASP A 100 17.02 8.73 3.16
N GLY A 101 17.07 7.60 3.91
CA GLY A 101 18.23 6.72 3.95
C GLY A 101 18.63 6.15 2.58
N LEU A 102 17.70 6.02 1.63
CA LEU A 102 17.98 5.58 0.25
C LEU A 102 18.94 6.52 -0.47
N GLY A 103 18.93 7.82 -0.17
CA GLY A 103 19.73 8.82 -0.88
C GLY A 103 21.23 8.53 -0.83
N LYS A 104 21.72 7.98 0.30
CA LYS A 104 23.12 7.57 0.46
C LYS A 104 23.49 6.35 -0.37
N CYS A 105 22.50 5.53 -0.71
CA CYS A 105 22.68 4.25 -1.35
C CYS A 105 22.09 4.19 -2.77
N ALA A 106 21.69 5.34 -3.34
CA ALA A 106 20.98 5.43 -4.61
C ALA A 106 21.75 4.84 -5.81
N THR A 107 23.08 4.77 -5.73
CA THR A 107 23.93 4.18 -6.79
C THR A 107 24.24 2.70 -6.57
N ASN A 108 23.78 2.10 -5.48
CA ASN A 108 24.00 0.67 -5.22
C ASN A 108 23.10 -0.17 -6.14
N GLU A 109 23.74 -1.06 -6.91
CA GLU A 109 23.07 -1.86 -7.92
C GLU A 109 22.01 -2.82 -7.35
N LYS A 110 22.22 -3.33 -6.13
CA LYS A 110 21.27 -4.25 -5.47
C LYS A 110 19.98 -3.54 -5.11
N ILE A 111 20.09 -2.30 -4.61
CA ILE A 111 18.94 -1.47 -4.29
C ILE A 111 18.17 -1.14 -5.57
N GLY A 112 18.84 -0.73 -6.64
CA GLY A 112 18.20 -0.47 -7.93
C GLY A 112 17.37 -1.67 -8.41
N LYS A 113 17.98 -2.87 -8.41
CA LYS A 113 17.30 -4.12 -8.79
C LYS A 113 16.12 -4.46 -7.88
N ALA A 114 16.25 -4.24 -6.57
CA ALA A 114 15.15 -4.49 -5.63
C ALA A 114 13.98 -3.52 -5.86
N MET A 115 14.27 -2.23 -6.09
CA MET A 115 13.25 -1.22 -6.35
C MET A 115 12.55 -1.44 -7.70
N GLU A 116 13.27 -1.86 -8.74
CA GLU A 116 12.68 -2.27 -10.03
C GLU A 116 11.73 -3.48 -9.89
N LYS A 117 11.94 -4.35 -8.91
CA LYS A 117 11.00 -5.44 -8.64
C LYS A 117 9.75 -4.95 -7.93
N LEU A 118 9.86 -3.97 -7.03
CA LEU A 118 8.75 -3.45 -6.24
C LEU A 118 7.82 -2.52 -7.05
N PHE A 119 8.37 -1.79 -8.03
CA PHE A 119 7.63 -0.83 -8.87
C PHE A 119 7.55 -1.26 -10.35
#